data_AF-A0A2T1G731-F1
#
_entry.id   AF-A0A2T1G731-F1
#
_cell.length_a   1.000
_cell.length_b   1.000
_cell.length_c   1.000
_cell.angle_alpha   90.00
_cell.angle_beta   90.00
_cell.angle_gamma   90.00
#
_symmetry.space_group_name_H-M   'P 1'
#
loop_
_entity.id
_entity.type
_entity.pdbx_description
1 polymer ?
#
loop_
_entity_poly.entity_id
_entity_poly.type
_entity_poly.pdbx_seq_one_letter_code
_entity_poly.pdbx_strand_id
1 'polypeptide(L)' 'MSFSKTHNLTFLLDLLLPVEPNYDIFRQKLLALTAFAVAYRYPGASADKDTARQALKFCKEVPQEVRLSLGLSP' A
#
# COMPACT_ATOMS: atom_id res chain seq x y z
N MET A 1 3.65 2.88 -21.32
CA MET A 1 2.69 3.51 -20.40
C MET A 1 3.47 4.24 -19.33
N SER A 2 3.26 5.55 -19.15
CA SER A 2 3.83 6.30 -18.03
C SER A 2 2.76 6.44 -16.95
N PHE A 3 3.01 5.90 -15.76
CA PHE A 3 2.21 6.21 -14.58
C PHE A 3 2.80 7.42 -13.86
N SER A 4 1.95 8.27 -13.29
CA SER A 4 2.39 9.41 -12.48
C SER A 4 3.17 8.94 -11.27
N LYS A 5 4.31 9.57 -10.97
CA LYS A 5 5.05 9.34 -9.73
C LYS A 5 4.24 9.89 -8.57
N THR A 6 3.44 9.03 -7.93
CA THR A 6 2.56 9.39 -6.81
C THR A 6 2.80 8.45 -5.63
N HIS A 7 2.57 8.97 -4.43
CA HIS A 7 2.56 8.19 -3.20
C HIS A 7 1.17 7.66 -2.83
N ASN A 8 0.16 7.95 -3.67
CA ASN A 8 -1.19 7.42 -3.49
C ASN A 8 -1.22 5.96 -3.95
N LEU A 9 -1.13 5.03 -2.99
CA LEU A 9 -1.06 3.61 -3.28
C LEU A 9 -2.41 3.04 -3.76
N THR A 10 -3.55 3.61 -3.37
CA THR A 10 -4.85 3.16 -3.88
C THR A 10 -5.03 3.56 -5.34
N PHE A 11 -4.52 4.74 -5.75
CA PHE A 11 -4.48 5.11 -7.16
C PHE A 11 -3.63 4.14 -7.97
N LEU A 12 -2.47 3.73 -7.46
CA LEU A 12 -1.63 2.72 -8.14
C LEU A 12 -2.32 1.35 -8.20
N LEU A 13 -3.07 0.98 -7.16
CA LEU A 13 -3.90 -0.24 -7.18
C LEU A 13 -4.97 -0.17 -8.27
N ASP A 14 -5.70 0.94 -8.37
CA ASP A 14 -6.77 1.12 -9.37
C ASP A 14 -6.24 0.95 -10.81
N LEU A 15 -5.00 1.33 -11.08
CA LEU A 15 -4.33 1.09 -12.37
C LEU A 15 -4.00 -0.39 -12.61
N LEU A 16 -3.79 -1.18 -11.55
CA LEU A 16 -3.46 -2.61 -11.61
C LEU A 16 -4.69 -3.51 -11.69
N LEU A 17 -5.83 -3.10 -11.13
CA LEU A 17 -7.04 -3.92 -11.09
C LEU A 17 -7.55 -4.43 -12.45
N PRO A 18 -7.42 -3.71 -13.57
CA PRO A 18 -7.78 -4.25 -14.88
C PRO A 18 -6.93 -5.46 -15.31
N VAL A 19 -5.73 -5.62 -14.74
CA VAL A 19 -4.82 -6.73 -15.00
C VAL A 19 -4.99 -7.82 -13.95
N GLU A 20 -5.03 -7.44 -12.67
CA GLU A 20 -5.16 -8.36 -11.53
C GLU A 20 -6.28 -7.91 -10.57
N PRO A 21 -7.55 -8.27 -10.86
CA PRO A 21 -8.70 -7.84 -10.05
C PRO A 21 -8.64 -8.33 -8.60
N ASN A 22 -8.01 -9.48 -8.37
CA ASN A 22 -7.89 -10.10 -7.04
C ASN A 22 -7.07 -9.25 -6.06
N TYR A 23 -6.28 -8.29 -6.55
CA TYR A 23 -5.49 -7.40 -5.69
C TYR A 23 -6.32 -6.36 -4.95
N ASP A 24 -7.62 -6.24 -5.23
CA ASP A 24 -8.51 -5.33 -4.49
C ASP A 24 -8.56 -5.64 -2.98
N ILE A 25 -8.23 -6.88 -2.59
CA ILE A 25 -8.05 -7.28 -1.18
C ILE A 25 -7.01 -6.43 -0.44
N PHE A 26 -6.05 -5.81 -1.15
CA PHE A 26 -5.02 -4.96 -0.57
C PHE A 26 -5.48 -3.52 -0.33
N ARG A 27 -6.66 -3.11 -0.84
CA ARG A 27 -7.11 -1.71 -0.83
C ARG A 27 -7.05 -1.07 0.55
N GLN A 28 -7.56 -1.75 1.58
CA GLN A 28 -7.54 -1.23 2.95
C GLN A 28 -6.11 -1.09 3.51
N LYS A 29 -5.22 -2.04 3.20
CA LYS A 29 -3.81 -1.99 3.61
C LYS A 29 -3.09 -0.81 2.93
N LEU A 30 -3.30 -0.63 1.63
CA LEU A 30 -2.69 0.44 0.84
C LEU A 30 -3.23 1.83 1.20
N LEU A 31 -4.52 1.93 1.53
CA LEU A 31 -5.12 3.17 2.04
C LEU A 31 -4.47 3.59 3.36
N ALA A 32 -4.34 2.65 4.30
CA ALA A 32 -3.67 2.91 5.58
C ALA A 32 -2.22 3.37 5.38
N LEU A 33 -1.48 2.74 4.46
CA LEU A 33 -0.10 3.13 4.14
C LEU A 33 0.00 4.48 3.44
N THR A 34 -0.99 4.87 2.65
CA THR A 34 -1.01 6.17 1.95
C THR A 34 -1.03 7.34 2.94
N ALA A 35 -1.67 7.19 4.11
CA ALA A 35 -1.68 8.22 5.15
C ALA A 35 -0.27 8.59 5.65
N PHE A 36 0.67 7.64 5.66
CA PHE A 36 2.06 7.88 6.06
C PHE A 36 2.86 8.74 5.07
N ALA A 37 2.41 8.83 3.81
CA ALA A 37 3.08 9.66 2.81
C ALA A 37 2.78 11.16 2.96
N VAL A 38 1.67 11.51 3.63
CA VAL A 38 1.18 12.90 3.72
C VAL A 38 0.83 13.28 5.16
N ALA A 39 -0.18 12.64 5.77
CA ALA A 39 -0.81 13.10 7.01
C ALA A 39 0.19 13.17 8.18
N TYR A 40 0.98 12.12 8.40
CA TYR A 40 1.91 12.06 9.53
C TYR A 40 3.20 12.86 9.35
N ARG A 41 3.36 13.57 8.22
CA ARG A 41 4.52 14.45 7.97
C ARG A 41 4.25 15.91 8.34
N TYR A 42 2.99 16.30 8.54
CA TYR A 42 2.61 17.68 8.85
C TYR A 42 1.96 17.75 10.24
N PRO A 43 2.11 18.88 10.96
CA PRO A 43 1.49 19.06 12.26
C PRO A 43 -0.04 18.86 12.22
N GLY A 44 -0.60 18.25 13.27
CA GLY A 44 -2.05 18.03 13.40
C GLY A 44 -2.50 16.57 13.25
N ALA A 45 -1.64 15.69 12.73
CA ALA A 45 -1.87 14.25 12.73
C ALA A 45 -0.64 13.50 13.23
N SER A 46 -0.84 12.52 14.11
CA SER A 46 0.22 11.65 14.63
C SER A 46 -0.21 10.20 14.57
N ALA A 47 0.74 9.31 14.29
CA ALA A 47 0.55 7.87 14.42
C ALA A 47 1.03 7.42 15.81
N ASP A 48 0.27 6.53 16.45
CA ASP A 48 0.72 5.86 17.65
C ASP A 48 1.56 4.61 17.32
N LYS A 49 2.06 3.96 18.38
CA LYS A 49 2.92 2.77 18.25
C LYS A 49 2.21 1.61 17.57
N ASP A 50 0.90 1.46 17.77
CA ASP A 50 0.14 0.34 17.21
C ASP A 50 -0.15 0.56 15.73
N THR A 51 -0.46 1.80 15.34
CA THR A 51 -0.55 2.25 13.94
C THR A 51 0.77 2.00 13.21
N ALA A 52 1.92 2.30 13.83
CA ALA A 52 3.23 2.04 13.24
C ALA A 52 3.51 0.54 13.07
N ARG A 53 3.18 -0.29 14.05
CA ARG A 53 3.33 -1.76 13.96
C ARG A 53 2.47 -2.35 12.85
N GLN A 54 1.23 -1.89 12.74
CA GLN A 54 0.32 -2.36 11.69
C GLN A 54 0.80 -1.95 10.30
N ALA A 55 1.30 -0.73 10.13
CA ALA A 55 1.90 -0.28 8.88
C ALA A 55 3.11 -1.14 8.48
N LEU A 56 4.01 -1.43 9.43
CA LEU A 56 5.15 -2.32 9.17
C LEU A 56 4.72 -3.73 8.77
N LYS A 57 3.64 -4.26 9.35
CA LYS A 57 3.06 -5.55 8.94
C LYS A 57 2.57 -5.49 7.49
N PHE A 58 1.82 -4.45 7.12
CA PHE A 58 1.33 -4.28 5.76
C PHE A 58 2.46 -4.11 4.73
N CYS A 59 3.53 -3.38 5.08
CA CYS A 59 4.72 -3.25 4.22
C CYS A 59 5.44 -4.56 3.95
N LYS A 60 5.25 -5.59 4.79
CA LYS A 60 5.81 -6.94 4.57
C LYS A 60 4.86 -7.82 3.78
N GLU A 61 3.59 -7.85 4.17
CA GLU A 61 2.59 -8.73 3.57
C GLU A 61 2.31 -8.39 2.11
N VAL A 62 2.10 -7.11 1.77
CA VAL A 62 1.68 -6.76 0.40
C VAL A 62 2.73 -7.14 -0.65
N PRO A 63 4.02 -6.78 -0.51
CA PRO A 63 5.03 -7.20 -1.48
C PRO A 63 5.20 -8.71 -1.53
N GLN A 64 5.11 -9.40 -0.39
CA GLN A 64 5.23 -10.86 -0.32
C GLN A 64 4.12 -11.54 -1.11
N GLU A 65 2.86 -11.18 -0.88
CA GLU A 65 1.70 -11.75 -1.58
C GLU A 65 1.75 -11.44 -3.08
N VAL A 66 2.12 -10.21 -3.46
CA VAL A 66 2.30 -9.83 -4.87
C VAL A 66 3.38 -10.70 -5.51
N ARG A 67 4.55 -10.85 -4.87
CA ARG A 67 5.65 -11.69 -5.39
C ARG A 67 5.21 -13.14 -5.55
N LEU A 68 4.54 -13.71 -4.56
CA LEU A 68 4.02 -15.08 -4.62
C LEU A 68 3.03 -15.27 -5.77
N SER A 69 2.10 -14.34 -5.96
CA SER A 69 1.12 -14.42 -7.07
C SER A 69 1.77 -14.32 -8.46
N LEU A 70 2.95 -13.69 -8.55
CA LEU A 70 3.76 -13.62 -9.77
C LEU A 70 4.72 -14.82 -9.91
N GLY A 71 4.68 -15.81 -9.01
CA GLY A 71 5.58 -16.96 -9.01
C GLY A 71 7.02 -16.62 -8.61
N LEU A 72 7.24 -15.48 -7.95
CA LEU A 72 8.54 -15.02 -7.47
C LEU A 72 8.78 -15.50 -6.03
N SER A 73 10.04 -15.65 -5.65
CA SER A 73 10.39 -15.92 -4.25
C SER A 73 9.90 -14.76 -3.36
N PRO A 74 9.43 -15.00 -2.14
CA PRO A 74 9.00 -13.94 -1.23
C PRO A 74 10.12 -12.95 -0.91
#